data_AF-A0A251U4I4-F1
#
_entry.id   AF-A0A251U4I4-F1
#
_cell.length_a   1.000
_cell.length_b   1.000
_cell.length_c   1.000
_cell.angle_alpha   90.00
_cell.angle_beta   90.00
_cell.angle_gamma   90.00
#
_symmetry.space_group_name_H-M   'P 1'
#
loop_
_entity.id
_entity.type
_entity.pdbx_description
1 polymer ?
#
loop_
_entity_poly.entity_id
_entity_poly.type
_entity_poly.pdbx_seq_one_letter_code
_entity_poly.pdbx_strand_id
1 'polypeptide(L)'
;MGMLLLGACAPFVYDPDAFRVSVVLSFLSGFGVTLGYHRLLTHRGFKVPKLIEYFFAYCGAHALQRDPIVWVRTHKLHHKHADTQMDPNSPTQGVWLSYLGWFLYNDYVATKVVKLIFIIVKVIQIYE
;
A
#
# COMPACT_ATOMS: atom_id res chain seq x y z
N MET A 1 5.05 -10.67 2.66
CA MET A 1 5.12 -11.67 1.58
C MET A 1 6.55 -11.91 1.09
N GLY A 2 7.37 -10.87 0.89
CA GLY A 2 8.76 -11.02 0.38
C GLY A 2 9.72 -11.82 1.28
N MET A 3 9.56 -11.78 2.61
CA MET A 3 10.47 -12.48 3.53
C MET A 3 10.34 -14.02 3.48
N LEU A 4 9.17 -14.56 3.15
CA LEU A 4 8.96 -16.02 3.04
C LEU A 4 9.61 -16.61 1.78
N LEU A 5 9.76 -15.81 0.72
CA LEU A 5 10.35 -16.27 -0.55
C LEU A 5 11.87 -16.49 -0.44
N LEU A 6 12.57 -15.71 0.38
CA LEU A 6 14.02 -15.87 0.56
C LEU A 6 14.39 -17.17 1.28
N GLY A 7 13.57 -17.63 2.23
CA GLY A 7 13.77 -18.91 2.91
C GLY A 7 13.58 -20.14 2.02
N ALA A 8 12.70 -20.05 1.01
CA ALA A 8 12.50 -21.13 0.03
C ALA A 8 13.67 -21.27 -0.96
N CYS A 9 14.39 -20.18 -1.24
CA CYS A 9 15.51 -20.15 -2.19
C CYS A 9 16.85 -20.62 -1.61
N ALA A 10 16.91 -20.95 -0.31
CA ALA A 10 18.14 -21.34 0.38
C ALA A 10 17.95 -22.62 1.21
N PRO A 11 17.58 -23.77 0.59
CA PRO A 11 17.30 -25.02 1.32
C PRO A 11 18.52 -25.57 2.08
N PHE A 12 19.72 -25.14 1.73
CA PHE A 12 20.98 -25.55 2.37
C PHE A 12 21.34 -24.74 3.62
N VAL A 13 20.54 -23.72 3.97
CA VAL A 13 20.77 -22.80 5.09
C VAL A 13 19.55 -22.76 6.03
N TYR A 14 18.82 -23.87 6.09
CA TYR A 14 17.60 -23.96 6.88
C TYR A 14 17.90 -23.78 8.37
N ASP A 15 17.40 -22.69 8.93
CA ASP A 15 17.39 -22.40 10.35
C ASP A 15 15.92 -22.33 10.81
N PRO A 16 15.49 -23.24 11.71
CA PRO A 16 14.10 -23.30 12.17
C PRO A 16 13.67 -22.06 12.95
N ASP A 17 14.60 -21.38 13.64
CA ASP A 17 14.31 -20.16 14.38
C ASP A 17 14.19 -18.97 13.43
N ALA A 18 15.05 -18.87 12.41
CA ALA A 18 14.89 -17.88 11.35
C ALA A 18 13.56 -18.06 10.61
N PHE A 19 13.16 -19.31 10.33
CA PHE A 19 11.87 -19.62 9.73
C PHE A 19 10.71 -19.14 10.63
N ARG A 20 10.72 -19.48 11.92
CA ARG A 20 9.69 -19.03 12.89
C ARG A 20 9.58 -17.50 12.93
N VAL A 21 10.71 -16.80 13.02
CA VAL A 21 10.76 -15.33 13.00
C VAL A 21 10.16 -14.79 11.71
N SER A 22 10.48 -15.38 10.55
CA SER A 22 9.94 -14.95 9.25
C SER A 22 8.41 -15.11 9.17
N VAL A 23 7.87 -16.18 9.75
CA VAL A 23 6.42 -16.42 9.82
C VAL A 23 5.76 -15.37 10.69
N VAL A 24 6.27 -15.15 11.91
CA VAL A 24 5.74 -14.13 12.84
C VAL A 24 5.76 -12.74 12.20
N LEU A 25 6.89 -12.33 11.62
CA LEU A 25 7.02 -11.04 10.94
C LEU A 25 6.07 -10.92 9.74
N SER A 26 5.82 -12.02 9.02
CA SER A 26 4.87 -12.03 7.90
C SER A 26 3.43 -11.78 8.34
N PHE A 27 3.01 -12.40 9.44
CA PHE A 27 1.69 -12.15 10.03
C PHE A 27 1.58 -10.72 10.57
N LEU A 28 2.58 -10.25 11.32
CA LEU A 28 2.62 -8.87 11.83
C LEU A 28 2.54 -7.85 10.69
N SER A 29 3.31 -8.06 9.62
CA SER A 29 3.26 -7.20 8.43
C SER A 29 1.89 -7.23 7.75
N GLY A 30 1.28 -8.42 7.61
CA GLY A 30 -0.05 -8.58 7.04
C GLY A 30 -1.14 -7.88 7.85
N PHE A 31 -1.10 -7.97 9.18
CA PHE A 31 -1.97 -7.22 10.08
C PHE A 31 -1.68 -5.71 10.02
N GLY A 32 -0.42 -5.31 9.92
CA GLY A 32 -0.03 -3.92 9.76
C GLY A 32 -0.65 -3.27 8.52
N VAL A 33 -0.66 -3.97 7.38
CA VAL A 33 -1.35 -3.48 6.16
C VAL A 33 -2.86 -3.53 6.33
N THR A 34 -3.41 -4.65 6.78
CA THR A 34 -4.87 -4.88 6.77
C THR A 34 -5.61 -4.10 7.85
N LEU A 35 -5.12 -4.13 9.09
CA LEU A 35 -5.70 -3.42 10.21
C LEU A 35 -5.16 -1.99 10.27
N GLY A 36 -3.85 -1.80 10.11
CA GLY A 36 -3.20 -0.49 10.18
C GLY A 36 -3.48 0.39 8.97
N TYR A 37 -2.80 0.13 7.85
CA TYR A 37 -2.86 1.01 6.69
C TYR A 37 -4.27 1.10 6.09
N HIS A 38 -4.92 -0.06 5.91
CA HIS A 38 -6.22 -0.14 5.24
C HIS A 38 -7.38 0.29 6.15
N ARG A 39 -7.68 -0.45 7.22
CA ARG A 39 -8.87 -0.18 8.03
C ARG A 39 -8.73 1.03 8.94
N LEU A 40 -7.59 1.18 9.62
CA LEU A 40 -7.40 2.26 10.60
C LEU A 40 -7.02 3.58 9.95
N LEU A 41 -5.97 3.63 9.12
CA LEU A 41 -5.46 4.88 8.56
C LEU A 41 -6.26 5.36 7.35
N THR A 42 -6.62 4.45 6.44
CA THR A 42 -7.33 4.82 5.20
C THR A 42 -8.82 5.04 5.44
N HIS A 43 -9.50 4.00 5.97
CA HIS A 43 -10.96 4.00 6.08
C HIS A 43 -11.49 4.49 7.43
N ARG A 44 -10.62 4.68 8.43
CA ARG A 44 -11.01 5.13 9.78
C ARG A 44 -12.12 4.25 10.38
N GLY A 45 -12.09 2.95 10.09
CA GLY A 45 -13.15 2.00 10.46
C GLY A 45 -13.25 1.73 11.97
N PHE A 46 -12.24 2.10 12.75
CA PHE A 46 -12.25 2.06 14.21
C PHE A 46 -11.26 3.09 14.78
N LYS A 47 -11.37 3.37 16.08
CA LYS A 47 -10.47 4.28 16.82
C LYS A 47 -9.67 3.49 17.85
N VAL A 48 -8.38 3.81 17.97
CA VAL A 48 -7.48 3.24 18.98
C VAL A 48 -6.61 4.35 19.59
N PRO A 49 -6.02 4.14 20.77
CA PRO A 49 -4.96 5.00 21.30
C PRO A 49 -3.81 5.16 20.30
N LYS A 50 -3.16 6.33 20.30
CA LYS A 50 -2.09 6.66 19.35
C LYS A 50 -0.93 5.65 19.34
N LEU A 51 -0.58 5.09 20.50
CA LEU A 51 0.45 4.07 20.59
C LEU A 51 0.11 2.81 19.77
N ILE A 52 -1.15 2.38 19.81
CA ILE A 52 -1.62 1.22 19.04
C ILE A 52 -1.70 1.56 17.55
N GLU A 53 -2.10 2.78 17.20
CA GLU A 53 -2.06 3.26 15.81
C GLU A 53 -0.63 3.22 15.25
N TYR A 54 0.35 3.72 16.01
CA TYR A 54 1.76 3.68 15.60
C TYR A 54 2.32 2.27 15.55
N PHE A 55 1.93 1.39 16.46
CA PHE A 55 2.32 -0.02 16.42
C PHE A 55 1.87 -0.68 15.10
N PHE A 56 0.60 -0.55 14.73
CA PHE A 56 0.11 -1.13 13.46
C PHE A 56 0.75 -0.47 12.24
N ALA A 57 0.98 0.84 12.26
CA ALA A 57 1.67 1.54 11.18
C ALA A 57 3.12 1.05 11.02
N TYR A 58 3.82 0.84 12.13
CA TYR A 58 5.18 0.29 12.14
C TYR A 58 5.22 -1.13 11.59
N CYS A 59 4.32 -2.01 12.04
CA CYS A 59 4.18 -3.35 11.47
C CYS A 59 3.90 -3.29 9.95
N GLY A 60 3.05 -2.37 9.49
CA GLY A 60 2.76 -2.19 8.07
C GLY A 60 3.98 -1.78 7.24
N ALA A 61 4.91 -1.01 7.81
CA ALA A 61 6.13 -0.60 7.12
C ALA A 61 7.04 -1.80 6.75
N HIS A 62 7.01 -2.87 7.53
CA HIS A 62 7.72 -4.12 7.23
C HIS A 62 7.11 -4.90 6.06
N ALA A 63 5.93 -4.53 5.56
CA ALA A 63 5.33 -5.16 4.39
C ALA A 63 5.99 -4.74 3.06
N LEU A 64 6.84 -3.72 3.07
CA LEU A 64 7.53 -3.18 1.88
C LEU A 64 6.57 -2.71 0.77
N GLN A 65 5.38 -2.23 1.16
CA GLN A 65 4.37 -1.69 0.25
C GLN A 65 4.37 -0.16 0.19
N ARG A 66 5.53 0.47 0.46
CA ARG A 66 5.72 1.92 0.73
C ARG A 66 5.31 2.38 2.14
N ASP A 67 5.63 3.64 2.41
CA ASP A 67 5.29 4.34 3.64
C ASP A 67 3.76 4.51 3.79
N PRO A 68 3.26 4.68 5.02
CA PRO A 68 1.83 4.74 5.29
C PRO A 68 1.12 5.89 4.58
N ILE A 69 1.79 7.03 4.36
CA ILE A 69 1.16 8.23 3.79
C ILE A 69 0.86 7.98 2.31
N VAL A 70 1.86 7.50 1.57
CA VAL A 70 1.69 7.18 0.14
C VAL A 70 0.70 6.04 -0.05
N TRP A 71 0.79 4.98 0.78
CA TRP A 71 -0.15 3.85 0.70
C TRP A 71 -1.60 4.31 0.89
N VAL A 72 -1.88 5.10 1.94
CA VAL A 72 -3.22 5.62 2.22
C VAL A 72 -3.72 6.50 1.08
N ARG A 73 -2.87 7.37 0.54
CA ARG A 73 -3.23 8.24 -0.59
C ARG A 73 -3.60 7.42 -1.82
N THR A 74 -2.76 6.48 -2.21
CA THR A 74 -2.97 5.63 -3.39
C THR A 74 -4.23 4.79 -3.22
N HIS A 75 -4.44 4.20 -2.05
CA HIS A 75 -5.63 3.39 -1.77
C HIS A 75 -6.93 4.20 -1.82
N LYS A 76 -6.90 5.46 -1.37
CA LYS A 76 -8.05 6.38 -1.52
C LYS A 76 -8.33 6.72 -2.98
N LEU A 77 -7.29 6.92 -3.79
CA LEU A 77 -7.44 7.18 -5.23
C LEU A 77 -8.02 5.96 -5.94
N HIS A 78 -7.54 4.78 -5.61
CA HIS A 78 -8.09 3.52 -6.10
C HIS A 78 -9.60 3.43 -5.82
N HIS A 79 -10.04 3.61 -4.57
CA HIS A 79 -11.47 3.56 -4.26
C HIS A 79 -12.29 4.67 -4.95
N LYS A 80 -11.74 5.87 -5.08
CA LYS A 80 -12.44 7.01 -5.70
C LYS A 80 -12.59 6.86 -7.22
N HIS A 81 -11.61 6.22 -7.86
CA HIS A 81 -11.48 6.19 -9.31
C HIS A 81 -11.39 4.76 -9.86
N ALA A 82 -11.89 3.78 -9.11
CA ALA A 82 -11.73 2.35 -9.39
C ALA A 82 -11.99 2.01 -10.86
N ASP A 83 -11.11 1.18 -11.42
CA ASP A 83 -11.17 0.68 -12.80
C ASP A 83 -11.07 1.76 -13.90
N THR A 84 -10.80 3.01 -13.54
CA THR A 84 -10.57 4.10 -14.50
C THR A 84 -9.08 4.32 -14.79
N GLN A 85 -8.80 5.20 -15.75
CA GLN A 85 -7.45 5.67 -16.04
C GLN A 85 -6.80 6.44 -14.88
N MET A 86 -7.58 6.90 -13.91
CA MET A 86 -7.09 7.66 -12.74
C MET A 86 -6.78 6.77 -11.54
N ASP A 87 -7.17 5.49 -11.59
CA ASP A 87 -6.82 4.50 -10.58
C ASP A 87 -5.36 4.00 -10.80
N PRO A 88 -4.47 4.21 -9.80
CA PRO A 88 -3.07 3.81 -9.90
C PRO A 88 -2.83 2.29 -9.99
N ASN A 89 -3.75 1.46 -9.51
CA ASN A 89 -3.65 0.01 -9.55
C ASN A 89 -4.80 -0.63 -10.33
N SER A 90 -5.37 0.12 -11.29
CA SER A 90 -6.47 -0.35 -12.12
C SER A 90 -6.10 -1.64 -12.88
N PRO A 91 -6.89 -2.72 -12.76
CA PRO A 91 -6.72 -3.92 -13.57
C PRO A 91 -6.77 -3.66 -15.07
N THR A 92 -7.49 -2.61 -15.50
CA THR A 92 -7.65 -2.24 -16.92
C THR A 92 -6.38 -1.67 -17.54
N GLN A 93 -5.38 -1.30 -16.74
CA GLN A 93 -4.08 -0.80 -17.21
C GLN A 93 -3.03 -1.93 -17.38
N GLY A 94 -3.44 -3.18 -17.19
CA GLY A 94 -2.59 -4.36 -17.41
C GLY A 94 -2.00 -4.94 -16.13
N VAL A 95 -1.79 -6.26 -16.13
CA VAL A 95 -1.44 -7.06 -14.94
C VAL A 95 -0.18 -6.56 -14.24
N TRP A 96 0.85 -6.16 -14.99
CA TRP A 96 2.12 -5.70 -14.39
C TRP A 96 1.97 -4.37 -13.65
N LEU A 97 1.18 -3.44 -14.19
CA LEU A 97 0.95 -2.14 -13.59
C LEU A 97 0.03 -2.24 -12.36
N SER A 98 -1.04 -3.04 -12.47
CA SER A 98 -1.96 -3.27 -11.36
C SER A 98 -1.34 -4.09 -10.21
N TYR A 99 -0.43 -5.02 -10.52
CA TYR A 99 0.20 -5.88 -9.51
C TYR A 99 1.46 -5.27 -8.88
N LEU A 100 2.39 -4.73 -9.68
CA LEU A 100 3.68 -4.21 -9.19
C LEU A 100 3.88 -2.71 -9.43
N GLY A 101 3.31 -2.18 -10.51
CA GLY A 101 3.65 -0.84 -10.99
C GLY A 101 3.30 0.27 -10.01
N TRP A 102 2.16 0.16 -9.33
CA TRP A 102 1.67 1.20 -8.41
C TRP A 102 2.58 1.43 -7.19
N PHE A 103 3.37 0.44 -6.76
CA PHE A 103 4.32 0.62 -5.67
C PHE A 103 5.77 0.77 -6.14
N LEU A 104 6.13 0.31 -7.35
CA LEU A 104 7.49 0.47 -7.89
C LEU A 104 7.72 1.85 -8.53
N TYR A 105 6.74 2.42 -9.22
CA TYR A 105 6.94 3.64 -10.03
C TYR A 105 6.34 4.89 -9.36
N ASN A 106 7.20 5.76 -8.82
CA ASN A 106 6.75 6.98 -8.14
C ASN A 106 6.16 8.02 -9.10
N ASP A 107 6.81 8.22 -10.26
CA ASP A 107 6.36 9.18 -11.27
C ASP A 107 5.02 8.77 -11.88
N TYR A 108 4.77 7.47 -11.99
CA TYR A 108 3.50 6.96 -12.48
C TYR A 108 2.34 7.29 -11.52
N VAL A 109 2.52 7.11 -10.20
CA VAL A 109 1.49 7.53 -9.23
C VAL A 109 1.39 9.07 -9.19
N ALA A 110 2.52 9.77 -9.23
CA ALA A 110 2.56 11.23 -9.19
C ALA A 110 1.83 11.87 -10.39
N THR A 111 2.01 11.33 -11.60
CA THR A 111 1.33 11.83 -12.81
C THR A 111 -0.19 11.72 -12.71
N LYS A 112 -0.73 10.64 -12.14
CA LYS A 112 -2.18 10.50 -11.91
C LYS A 112 -2.69 11.56 -10.93
N VAL A 113 -1.92 11.88 -9.88
CA VAL A 113 -2.35 12.91 -8.93
C VAL A 113 -2.23 14.33 -9.48
N VAL A 114 -1.13 14.65 -10.15
CA VAL A 114 -0.95 15.95 -10.81
C VAL A 114 -2.10 16.18 -11.80
N LYS A 115 -2.43 15.17 -12.62
CA LYS A 115 -3.56 15.23 -13.55
C LYS A 115 -4.90 15.47 -12.85
N LEU A 116 -5.13 14.85 -11.69
CA LEU A 116 -6.34 15.09 -10.89
C LEU A 116 -6.42 16.53 -10.38
N ILE A 117 -5.31 17.08 -9.87
CA ILE A 117 -5.24 18.47 -9.40
C ILE A 117 -5.52 19.43 -10.56
N PHE A 118 -4.90 19.22 -11.73
CA PHE A 118 -5.15 20.04 -12.91
C PHE A 118 -6.61 19.99 -13.37
N ILE A 119 -7.26 18.82 -13.33
CA ILE A 119 -8.69 18.70 -13.65
C ILE A 119 -9.53 19.49 -12.64
N ILE A 120 -9.28 19.33 -11.34
CA ILE A 120 -10.03 20.03 -10.29
C ILE A 120 -9.85 21.54 -10.43
N VAL A 121 -8.61 22.03 -10.60
CA VAL A 121 -8.33 23.46 -10.79
C VAL A 121 -9.03 24.00 -12.03
N LYS A 122 -8.94 23.31 -13.18
CA LYS A 122 -9.67 23.71 -14.40
C LYS A 122 -11.17 23.74 -14.18
N VAL A 123 -11.74 22.75 -13.50
CA VAL A 123 -13.18 22.68 -13.22
C VAL A 123 -13.60 23.85 -12.32
N ILE A 124 -12.86 24.14 -11.25
CA ILE A 124 -13.13 25.29 -10.37
C ILE A 124 -13.08 26.60 -11.16
N GLN A 125 -12.08 26.78 -12.02
CA GLN A 125 -11.93 27.97 -12.87
C GLN A 125 -12.99 28.14 -13.97
N ILE A 126 -13.79 27.10 -14.26
CA ILE A 126 -14.92 27.18 -15.21
C ILE A 126 -16.21 27.59 -14.48
N TYR A 127 -16.25 27.45 -13.15
CA TYR A 127 -17.39 27.83 -12.31
C TYR A 127 -17.23 29.22 -11.65
N GLU A 128 -16.16 29.95 -11.99
CA GLU A 128 -15.97 31.40 -11.75
C GLU A 128 -16.06 32.16 -13.07
#